data_AF-A0A2I2KIU8-F1
#
_entry.id   AF-A0A2I2KIU8-F1
#
_cell.length_a   1.000
_cell.length_b   1.000
_cell.length_c   1.000
_cell.angle_alpha   90.00
_cell.angle_beta   90.00
_cell.angle_gamma   90.00
#
_symmetry.space_group_name_H-M   'P 1'
#
loop_
_entity.id
_entity.type
_entity.pdbx_description
1 polymer ?
#
loop_
_entity_poly.entity_id
_entity_poly.type
_entity_poly.pdbx_seq_one_letter_code
_entity_poly.pdbx_strand_id
1 'polypeptide(L)' 'MIIDGDDVAQFLEVNMAPGMTDTSTWPTGLHAAVLDFAVVCRGLAARARDHRDVSRG' A
#
# COMPACT_ATOMS: atom_id res chain seq x y z
N MET A 1 -10.98 7.06 -3.19
CA MET A 1 -11.29 8.16 -4.13
C MET A 1 -12.62 7.83 -4.78
N ILE A 2 -13.47 8.83 -4.95
CA ILE A 2 -14.70 8.74 -5.74
C ILE A 2 -14.54 9.69 -6.93
N ILE A 3 -15.01 9.31 -8.11
CA ILE A 3 -15.13 10.23 -9.24
C ILE A 3 -16.57 10.74 -9.25
N ASP A 4 -16.79 12.05 -9.21
CA ASP A 4 -18.12 12.64 -9.25
C ASP A 4 -18.67 12.78 -10.68
N GLY A 5 -19.82 13.43 -10.83
CA GLY A 5 -20.49 13.61 -12.13
C GLY A 5 -19.75 14.55 -13.10
N ASP A 6 -18.76 15.29 -12.62
CA ASP A 6 -17.96 16.23 -13.40
C ASP A 6 -16.53 15.69 -13.65
N ASP A 7 -16.33 14.37 -13.51
CA ASP A 7 -15.05 13.67 -13.64
C ASP A 7 -13.97 14.14 -12.64
N VAL A 8 -14.37 14.74 -11.51
CA VAL A 8 -13.43 15.21 -10.49
C VAL A 8 -13.19 14.14 -9.43
N ALA A 9 -11.90 13.91 -9.15
CA ALA A 9 -11.44 13.02 -8.09
C ALA A 9 -11.66 13.61 -6.69
N GLN A 10 -12.49 12.96 -5.90
CA GLN A 10 -12.77 13.32 -4.51
C GLN A 10 -12.02 12.39 -3.54
N PHE A 11 -11.36 12.98 -2.54
CA PHE A 11 -10.77 12.20 -1.44
C PHE A 11 -11.88 11.53 -0.64
N LEU A 12 -11.70 10.24 -0.33
CA LEU A 12 -12.64 9.48 0.48
C LEU A 12 -12.00 9.06 1.80
N GLU A 13 -10.90 8.32 1.68
CA GLU A 13 -10.17 7.74 2.80
C GLU A 13 -8.76 7.37 2.35
N VAL A 14 -7.85 7.24 3.31
CA VAL A 14 -6.59 6.50 3.17
C VAL A 14 -6.59 5.33 4.15
N ASN A 15 -6.29 4.13 3.65
CA ASN A 15 -6.11 2.96 4.51
C ASN A 15 -4.63 2.78 4.84
N MET A 16 -4.27 3.00 6.11
CA MET A 16 -2.89 2.87 6.60
C MET A 16 -2.44 1.41 6.76
N ALA A 17 -3.38 0.48 6.91
CA ALA A 17 -3.12 -0.95 7.10
C ALA A 17 -4.11 -1.76 6.23
N PRO A 18 -3.83 -1.88 4.92
CA PRO A 18 -4.73 -2.54 3.99
C PRO A 18 -4.87 -4.04 4.28
N GLY A 19 -5.95 -4.64 3.76
CA GLY A 19 -6.08 -6.11 3.74
C GLY A 19 -4.94 -6.75 2.94
N MET A 20 -4.44 -7.88 3.42
CA MET A 20 -3.24 -8.55 2.92
C MET A 20 -3.51 -9.96 2.35
N THR A 21 -4.77 -10.34 2.19
CA THR A 21 -5.17 -11.64 1.61
C THR A 21 -5.16 -11.59 0.09
N ASP A 22 -5.18 -12.75 -0.58
CA ASP A 22 -5.14 -12.84 -2.04
C ASP A 22 -6.30 -12.12 -2.75
N THR A 23 -7.43 -11.95 -2.07
CA THR A 23 -8.62 -11.24 -2.57
C THR A 23 -8.68 -9.78 -2.15
N SER A 24 -7.72 -9.29 -1.37
CA SER A 24 -7.66 -7.90 -0.94
C SER A 24 -7.23 -6.98 -2.10
N THR A 25 -7.74 -5.75 -2.12
CA THR A 25 -7.47 -4.79 -3.20
C THR A 25 -6.00 -4.42 -3.32
N TRP A 26 -5.28 -4.35 -2.19
CA TRP A 26 -3.87 -3.93 -2.20
C TRP A 26 -2.95 -4.98 -2.84
N PRO A 27 -2.96 -6.27 -2.44
CA PRO A 27 -2.22 -7.31 -3.17
C PRO A 27 -2.64 -7.44 -4.64
N THR A 28 -3.94 -7.37 -4.92
CA THR A 28 -4.47 -7.41 -6.30
C THR A 28 -3.90 -6.28 -7.17
N GLY A 29 -3.82 -5.06 -6.63
CA GLY A 29 -3.25 -3.90 -7.33
C GLY A 29 -1.76 -4.05 -7.63
N LEU A 30 -0.98 -4.65 -6.73
CA LEU A 30 0.42 -4.97 -6.99
C LEU A 30 0.57 -5.96 -8.15
N HIS A 31 -0.22 -7.03 -8.16
CA HIS A 31 -0.22 -7.99 -9.26
C HIS A 31 -0.61 -7.35 -10.60
N ALA A 32 -1.63 -6.48 -10.61
CA ALA A 32 -2.01 -5.72 -11.81
C ALA A 32 -0.88 -4.80 -12.31
N ALA A 33 -0.05 -4.29 -11.38
CA ALA A 33 1.16 -3.52 -11.70
C ALA A 33 2.39 -4.40 -12.02
N VAL A 34 2.23 -5.71 -12.13
CA VAL A 34 3.32 -6.69 -12.38
C VAL A 34 4.40 -6.65 -11.28
N LEU A 35 3.99 -6.36 -10.04
CA LEU A 35 4.85 -6.39 -8.86
C LEU A 35 4.61 -7.66 -8.06
N ASP A 36 5.71 -8.27 -7.62
CA ASP A 36 5.68 -9.43 -6.72
C ASP A 36 5.36 -8.98 -5.29
N PHE A 37 4.30 -9.54 -4.74
CA PHE A 37 3.81 -9.19 -3.41
C PHE A 37 4.85 -9.48 -2.31
N ALA A 38 5.56 -10.60 -2.39
CA ALA A 38 6.56 -10.96 -1.39
C ALA A 38 7.78 -10.01 -1.43
N VAL A 39 8.21 -9.57 -2.62
CA VAL A 39 9.26 -8.54 -2.78
C VAL A 39 8.85 -7.23 -2.11
N VAL A 40 7.63 -6.75 -2.36
CA VAL A 40 7.13 -5.49 -1.76
C VAL A 40 7.07 -5.59 -0.23
N CYS A 41 6.55 -6.70 0.31
CA CYS A 41 6.54 -6.96 1.76
C CYS A 41 7.95 -6.95 2.37
N ARG A 42 8.93 -7.58 1.71
CA ARG A 42 10.32 -7.54 2.17
C ARG A 42 10.86 -6.11 2.21
N GLY A 43 10.54 -5.30 1.20
CA GLY A 43 10.90 -3.88 1.16
C GLY A 43 10.32 -3.08 2.32
N LEU A 44 9.03 -3.26 2.61
CA LEU A 44 8.37 -2.63 3.75
C LEU A 44 9.01 -3.03 5.10
N ALA A 45 9.30 -4.32 5.27
CA ALA A 45 9.96 -4.83 6.48
C ALA A 45 11.39 -4.26 6.63
N ALA A 46 12.16 -4.15 5.55
CA ALA A 46 13.46 -3.49 5.57
C ALA A 46 13.33 -2.02 5.99
N ARG A 47 12.42 -1.27 5.37
CA ARG A 47 12.18 0.15 5.68
C ARG A 47 11.78 0.36 7.15
N ALA A 48 10.97 -0.53 7.71
CA ALA A 48 10.56 -0.48 9.10
C ALA A 48 11.73 -0.74 10.07
N ARG A 49 12.67 -1.63 9.73
CA ARG A 49 13.89 -1.84 10.50
C ARG A 49 14.74 -0.56 10.51
N ASP A 50 15.02 0.00 9.34
CA ASP A 50 15.83 1.23 9.21
C ASP A 50 15.20 2.40 9.97
N HIS A 51 13.87 2.53 9.93
CA HIS A 51 13.15 3.56 10.69
C HIS A 51 13.31 3.39 12.20
N ARG A 52 13.33 2.15 12.71
CA ARG A 52 13.54 1.88 14.13
C ARG A 52 14.97 2.19 14.57
N ASP A 53 15.94 1.96 13.70
CA ASP A 53 17.35 2.23 13.99
C ASP A 53 17.62 3.73 14.07
N VAL A 54 17.04 4.54 13.18
CA VAL A 54 17.08 6.01 13.25
C VAL A 54 16.38 6.54 14.52
N SER A 55 15.27 5.93 14.92
CA SER A 55 14.50 6.39 16.10
C SER A 55 15.15 6.03 17.44
N ARG A 56 16.22 5.23 17.43
CA ARG A 56 16.96 4.75 18.63
C ARG A 56 18.34 5.39 18.78
N GLY A 57 18.80 6.15 17.78
CA GLY A 57 20.08 6.86 17.78
C GLY A 57 20.00 8.26 18.36
#